data_AF-U6N6Z6-F1
#
_entry.id   AF-U6N6Z6-F1
#
_cell.length_a   1.000
_cell.length_b   1.000
_cell.length_c   1.000
_cell.angle_alpha   90.00
_cell.angle_beta   90.00
_cell.angle_gamma   90.00
#
_symmetry.space_group_name_H-M   'P 1'
#
loop_
_entity.id
_entity.type
_entity.pdbx_description
1 polymer ?
#
loop_
_entity_poly.entity_id
_entity_poly.type
_entity_poly.pdbx_seq_one_letter_code
_entity_poly.pdbx_strand_id
1 'polypeptide(L)' 'MAAAVDHLLPQDLSKLDVSKLTPLSPEVISRQATINFGTIGHVAHGKSTVVRAVSGVQTVRFKHEKERNITIKLG' A
#
# COMPACT_ATOMS: atom_id res chain seq x y z
N MET A 1 16.91 -0.35 13.56
CA MET A 1 17.79 0.32 12.58
C MET A 1 17.18 0.08 11.21
N ALA A 2 16.32 1.00 10.74
CA ALA A 2 15.63 0.81 9.47
C ALA A 2 16.67 0.93 8.36
N ALA A 3 16.84 -0.12 7.57
CA ALA A 3 17.68 -0.08 6.38
C ALA A 3 17.12 1.03 5.48
N ALA A 4 17.87 2.13 5.34
CA ALA A 4 17.68 3.05 4.24
C ALA A 4 17.84 2.20 2.98
N VAL A 5 16.73 1.95 2.29
CA VAL A 5 16.78 1.35 0.96
C VAL A 5 17.61 2.30 0.11
N ASP A 6 18.68 1.78 -0.50
CA ASP A 6 19.81 2.52 -1.10
C ASP A 6 19.43 3.54 -2.20
N HIS A 7 18.14 3.63 -2.54
CA HIS A 7 17.55 4.44 -3.61
C HIS A 7 16.46 5.43 -3.15
N LEU A 8 16.05 5.47 -1.87
CA LEU A 8 15.01 6.40 -1.38
C LEU A 8 15.54 7.39 -0.34
N LEU A 9 15.07 8.63 -0.43
CA LEU A 9 15.41 9.67 0.54
C LEU A 9 14.73 9.43 1.91
N PRO A 10 15.39 9.81 3.02
CA PRO A 10 14.78 9.81 4.33
C PRO A 10 13.52 10.70 4.36
N GLN A 11 12.40 10.14 4.82
CA GLN A 11 11.14 10.85 4.90
C GLN A 11 11.11 11.77 6.14
N ASP A 12 11.55 13.01 5.99
CA ASP A 12 11.51 14.04 7.03
C ASP A 12 10.46 15.11 6.68
N LEU A 13 9.56 15.42 7.62
CA LEU A 13 8.49 16.42 7.42
C LEU A 13 8.96 17.84 7.68
N SER A 14 10.00 18.02 8.50
CA SER A 14 10.48 19.35 8.91
C SER A 14 11.23 20.09 7.81
N LYS A 15 11.79 19.36 6.83
CA LYS A 15 12.61 19.90 5.74
C LYS A 15 11.84 20.06 4.42
N LEU A 16 10.53 19.80 4.43
CA LEU A 16 9.72 19.75 3.22
C LEU A 16 9.13 21.13 2.90
N ASP A 17 9.51 21.71 1.76
CA ASP A 17 8.91 22.94 1.23
C ASP A 17 7.88 22.61 0.14
N VAL A 18 6.60 22.69 0.50
CA VAL A 18 5.46 22.29 -0.35
C VAL A 18 5.38 23.09 -1.65
N SER A 19 5.88 24.34 -1.64
CA SER A 19 5.79 25.27 -2.76
C SER A 19 6.67 24.87 -3.96
N LYS A 20 7.69 24.05 -3.72
CA LYS A 20 8.68 23.62 -4.72
C LYS A 20 8.47 22.19 -5.20
N LEU A 21 7.50 21.47 -4.64
CA LEU A 21 7.29 20.07 -4.95
C LEU A 21 6.66 19.89 -6.34
N THR A 22 7.20 18.93 -7.07
CA THR A 22 6.62 18.42 -8.32
C THR A 22 6.41 16.90 -8.21
N PRO A 23 5.54 16.27 -9.02
CA PRO A 23 5.29 14.84 -8.94
C PRO A 23 6.54 13.95 -9.12
N LEU A 24 7.57 14.47 -9.81
CA LEU A 24 8.83 13.78 -10.08
C LEU A 24 9.93 14.10 -9.05
N SER A 25 9.63 14.95 -8.05
CA SER A 25 10.59 15.27 -7.00
C SER A 25 10.93 14.02 -6.17
N PRO A 26 12.21 13.76 -5.86
CA PRO A 26 12.63 12.59 -5.08
C PRO A 26 11.94 12.47 -3.71
N GLU A 27 11.59 13.59 -3.09
CA GLU A 27 10.85 13.67 -1.83
C GLU A 27 9.44 13.11 -1.96
N VAL A 28 8.80 13.29 -3.12
CA VAL A 28 7.47 12.74 -3.41
C VAL A 28 7.56 11.26 -3.80
N ILE A 29 8.52 10.88 -4.65
CA ILE A 29 8.73 9.49 -5.08
C ILE A 29 9.01 8.58 -3.87
N SER A 30 9.83 9.04 -2.93
CA SER A 30 10.16 8.28 -1.71
C SER A 30 8.97 7.97 -0.81
N ARG A 31 7.87 8.73 -0.93
CA ARG A 31 6.63 8.55 -0.14
C ARG A 31 5.55 7.75 -0.88
N GLN A 32 5.76 7.42 -2.15
CA GLN A 32 4.86 6.57 -2.92
C GLN A 32 5.13 5.09 -2.65
N ALA A 33 4.17 4.24 -2.99
CA ALA A 33 4.38 2.79 -2.93
C ALA A 33 5.39 2.38 -4.01
N THR A 34 6.59 1.94 -3.60
CA THR A 34 7.67 1.53 -4.51
C THR A 34 7.65 0.03 -4.81
N ILE A 35 7.05 -0.77 -3.92
CA ILE A 35 7.01 -2.22 -4.03
C ILE A 35 5.55 -2.69 -3.91
N ASN A 36 5.12 -3.45 -4.92
CA ASN A 36 3.85 -4.16 -4.87
C ASN A 36 4.08 -5.56 -4.29
N PHE A 37 3.25 -5.94 -3.33
CA PHE A 37 3.23 -7.30 -2.79
C PHE A 37 1.80 -7.83 -2.75
N GLY A 38 1.64 -9.13 -2.95
CA GLY A 38 0.35 -9.80 -2.97
C GLY A 38 0.30 -10.98 -2.00
N THR A 39 -0.91 -11.39 -1.62
CA THR A 39 -1.14 -12.58 -0.78
C THR A 39 -1.83 -13.67 -1.61
N ILE A 40 -1.32 -14.90 -1.55
CA ILE A 40 -1.87 -16.08 -2.23
C ILE A 40 -2.24 -17.18 -1.22
N GLY A 41 -3.01 -18.18 -1.65
CA GLY A 41 -3.45 -19.29 -0.80
C GLY A 41 -4.87 -19.79 -1.08
N HIS A 42 -5.26 -20.87 -0.42
CA HIS A 42 -6.55 -21.55 -0.61
C HIS A 42 -7.76 -20.72 -0.15
N VAL A 43 -8.97 -21.09 -0.60
CA VAL A 43 -10.21 -20.43 -0.19
C VAL A 43 -10.34 -20.44 1.34
N ALA A 44 -10.92 -19.38 1.91
CA ALA A 44 -11.10 -19.17 3.36
C ALA A 44 -9.83 -19.04 4.23
N HIS A 45 -8.61 -19.04 3.66
CA HIS A 45 -7.37 -18.84 4.43
C HIS A 45 -7.10 -17.38 4.89
N GLY A 46 -8.09 -16.48 4.76
CA GLY A 46 -7.95 -15.12 5.31
C GLY A 46 -6.98 -14.19 4.59
N LYS A 47 -6.63 -14.44 3.31
CA LYS A 47 -5.74 -13.57 2.50
C LYS A 47 -6.12 -12.07 2.57
N SER A 48 -7.38 -11.75 2.31
CA SER A 48 -7.89 -10.37 2.40
C SER A 48 -7.91 -9.82 3.83
N THR A 49 -8.01 -10.69 4.84
CA THR A 49 -7.93 -10.29 6.25
C THR A 49 -6.50 -9.87 6.61
N VAL A 50 -5.49 -10.60 6.12
CA VAL A 50 -4.08 -10.24 6.30
C VAL A 50 -3.78 -8.91 5.60
N VAL A 51 -4.22 -8.74 4.36
CA VAL A 51 -4.04 -7.46 3.65
C VAL A 51 -4.72 -6.30 4.38
N ARG A 52 -5.92 -6.50 4.95
CA ARG A 52 -6.60 -5.49 5.76
C ARG A 52 -5.83 -5.15 7.04
N ALA A 53 -5.26 -6.15 7.71
CA ALA A 53 -4.49 -5.92 8.94
C ALA A 53 -3.19 -5.14 8.67
N VAL A 54 -2.54 -5.36 7.52
CA VAL A 54 -1.29 -4.68 7.15
C VAL A 54 -1.56 -3.28 6.58
N SER A 55 -2.50 -3.15 5.64
CA SER A 55 -2.75 -1.89 4.93
C SER A 55 -3.76 -0.98 5.63
N GLY A 56 -4.56 -1.50 6.56
CA GLY A 56 -5.71 -0.80 7.13
C GLY A 56 -6.90 -0.66 6.17
N VAL A 57 -6.76 -1.08 4.91
CA VAL A 57 -7.77 -0.89 3.86
C VAL A 57 -8.53 -2.20 3.61
N GLN A 58 -9.86 -2.12 3.57
CA GLN A 58 -10.70 -3.26 3.17
C GLN A 58 -10.64 -3.46 1.66
N THR A 59 -10.16 -4.64 1.23
CA THR A 59 -10.04 -5.01 -0.20
C THR A 59 -11.39 -5.38 -0.83
N VAL A 60 -12.35 -5.83 -0.03
CA VAL A 60 -13.71 -6.23 -0.48
C VAL A 60 -14.59 -5.00 -0.67
N ARG A 61 -14.55 -4.40 -1.86
CA ARG A 61 -15.25 -3.13 -2.16
C ARG A 61 -16.58 -3.32 -2.87
N PHE A 62 -16.78 -4.44 -3.57
CA PHE A 62 -17.97 -4.64 -4.40
C PHE A 62 -19.11 -5.33 -3.64
N LYS A 63 -20.37 -4.93 -3.90
CA LYS A 63 -21.57 -5.48 -3.24
C LYS A 63 -21.65 -7.02 -3.36
N HIS A 64 -21.42 -7.54 -4.57
CA HIS A 64 -21.44 -9.00 -4.82
C HIS A 64 -20.35 -9.77 -4.08
N GLU A 65 -19.21 -9.15 -3.80
CA GLU A 65 -18.14 -9.78 -3.01
C GLU A 65 -18.51 -9.86 -1.53
N LYS A 66 -19.13 -8.80 -1.00
CA LYS A 66 -19.64 -8.77 0.39
C LYS A 66 -20.75 -9.79 0.61
N GLU A 67 -21.66 -9.94 -0.37
CA GLU A 67 -22.76 -10.92 -0.29
C GLU A 67 -22.26 -12.37 -0.36
N ARG A 68 -21.20 -12.64 -1.13
CA ARG A 68 -20.68 -14.00 -1.35
C ARG A 68 -19.48 -14.37 -0.48
N ASN A 69 -18.96 -13.44 0.32
CA ASN A 69 -17.78 -13.61 1.17
C ASN A 69 -16.54 -14.14 0.42
N ILE A 70 -16.39 -13.76 -0.85
CA ILE A 70 -15.25 -14.13 -1.71
C ILE A 70 -14.64 -12.90 -2.37
N THR A 71 -13.33 -12.96 -2.61
CA THR A 71 -12.61 -11.98 -3.44
C THR A 71 -12.82 -12.35 -4.91
N ILE A 72 -13.46 -11.47 -5.69
CA ILE A 72 -13.76 -11.72 -7.11
C ILE A 72 -12.82 -10.88 -7.98
N LYS A 73 -12.62 -9.62 -7.60
CA LYS A 73 -11.70 -8.71 -8.29
C LYS A 73 -10.42 -8.55 -7.48
N LEU A 74 -9.31 -8.46 -8.20
CA LEU A 74 -8.07 -7.94 -7.62
C LEU A 74 -8.32 -6.48 -7.27
N GLY A 75 -8.23 -6.20 -5.96
CA GLY A 75 -8.33 -4.84 -5.41
C GLY A 75 -7.07 -4.03 -5.66
#